data_AF-A0A1C6QA55-F1
#
_entry.id   AF-A0A1C6QA55-F1
#
_cell.length_a   1.000
_cell.length_b   1.000
_cell.length_c   1.000
_cell.angle_alpha   90.00
_cell.angle_beta   90.00
_cell.angle_gamma   90.00
#
_symmetry.space_group_name_H-M   'P 1'
#
loop_
_entity.id
_entity.type
_entity.pdbx_description
1 polymer ?
#
loop_
_entity_poly.entity_id
_entity_poly.type
_entity_poly.pdbx_seq_one_letter_code
_entity_poly.pdbx_strand_id
1 'polypeptide(L)'
;MGKTDESSSRHTPPQQVVPQKTPQDTVVLDAKGLRALAHPVRVQLVGLLRKNGPSTATRLAEQLGVNSGTASYHLRQLGASGFVEEDTERGNARERWWRSVHRKTRFDDMELAEREPEATLTYLHSVAAAYTLRTQRAVNEFQTLPREWREASDMSDWALRLTPEESRSLYAELASVIGRYRRDAPGADAPDGAERVTLITQILPELDGPGRRE
;
A
#
# COMPACT_ATOMS: atom_id res chain seq x y z
N MET A 1 -54.73 13.04 -45.49
CA MET A 1 -53.86 13.91 -44.68
C MET A 1 -53.59 13.16 -43.38
N GLY A 2 -52.32 12.90 -43.04
CA GLY A 2 -51.91 12.26 -41.78
C GLY A 2 -51.41 10.82 -41.91
N LYS A 3 -50.13 10.66 -42.29
CA LYS A 3 -49.33 9.46 -42.01
C LYS A 3 -48.86 9.56 -40.54
N THR A 4 -48.94 8.48 -39.78
CA THR A 4 -48.12 8.21 -38.58
C THR A 4 -48.23 6.70 -38.33
N ASP A 5 -47.33 5.89 -38.87
CA ASP A 5 -45.92 5.65 -38.49
C ASP A 5 -45.81 4.54 -37.44
N GLU A 6 -45.05 3.53 -37.86
CA GLU A 6 -44.89 2.20 -37.34
C GLU A 6 -43.76 2.24 -36.30
N SER A 7 -44.09 2.37 -35.03
CA SER A 7 -43.09 2.26 -33.96
C SER A 7 -43.17 0.91 -33.28
N SER A 8 -42.52 -0.06 -33.93
CA SER A 8 -42.11 -1.33 -33.34
C SER A 8 -41.17 -1.05 -32.17
N SER A 9 -41.70 -1.06 -30.94
CA SER A 9 -40.88 -0.96 -29.72
C SER A 9 -40.00 -2.19 -29.59
N ARG A 10 -38.77 -2.10 -30.09
CA ARG A 10 -37.70 -3.04 -29.76
C ARG A 10 -37.43 -2.94 -28.26
N HIS A 11 -37.89 -3.93 -27.52
CA HIS A 11 -37.46 -4.18 -26.15
C HIS A 11 -35.98 -4.57 -26.21
N THR A 12 -35.08 -3.61 -25.97
CA THR A 12 -33.68 -3.92 -25.71
C THR A 12 -33.62 -4.58 -24.33
N PRO A 13 -33.19 -5.85 -24.22
CA PRO A 13 -33.06 -6.47 -22.91
C PRO A 13 -31.99 -5.71 -22.12
N PRO A 14 -32.15 -5.56 -20.80
CA PRO A 14 -31.14 -4.90 -19.98
C PRO A 14 -29.81 -5.62 -20.21
N GLN A 15 -28.81 -4.87 -20.71
CA GLN A 15 -27.45 -5.36 -20.81
C GLN A 15 -27.07 -5.82 -19.41
N GLN A 16 -26.85 -7.13 -19.28
CA GLN A 16 -26.29 -7.69 -18.06
C GLN A 16 -24.98 -6.96 -17.82
N VAL A 17 -24.97 -6.13 -16.78
CA VAL A 17 -23.74 -5.56 -16.25
C VAL A 17 -22.95 -6.76 -15.77
N VAL A 18 -22.05 -7.23 -16.63
CA VAL A 18 -21.09 -8.27 -16.28
C VAL A 18 -20.37 -7.72 -15.06
N PRO A 19 -20.42 -8.36 -13.88
CA PRO A 19 -19.72 -7.86 -12.73
C PRO A 19 -18.24 -7.86 -13.09
N GLN A 20 -17.67 -6.68 -13.34
CA GLN A 20 -16.24 -6.52 -13.46
C GLN A 20 -15.68 -7.05 -12.15
N LYS A 21 -14.97 -8.17 -12.26
CA LYS A 21 -14.41 -8.96 -11.15
C LYS A 21 -13.59 -8.01 -10.29
N THR A 22 -14.20 -7.43 -9.25
CA THR A 22 -13.53 -6.50 -8.36
C THR A 22 -12.50 -7.35 -7.62
N PRO A 23 -11.18 -7.15 -7.83
CA PRO A 23 -10.20 -7.95 -7.12
C PRO A 23 -10.42 -7.73 -5.63
N GLN A 24 -10.32 -8.79 -4.83
CA GLN A 24 -10.39 -8.71 -3.38
C GLN A 24 -9.38 -7.65 -2.90
N ASP A 25 -9.88 -6.48 -2.52
CA ASP A 25 -9.10 -5.24 -2.44
C ASP A 25 -8.03 -5.26 -1.33
N THR A 26 -8.12 -6.24 -0.43
CA THR A 26 -7.20 -6.47 0.70
C THR A 26 -6.78 -7.93 0.74
N VAL A 27 -5.47 -8.19 0.88
CA VAL A 27 -4.93 -9.51 1.24
C VAL A 27 -4.66 -9.57 2.74
N VAL A 28 -5.19 -10.60 3.40
CA VAL A 28 -4.83 -10.95 4.79
C VAL A 28 -3.63 -11.88 4.73
N LEU A 29 -2.59 -11.59 5.49
CA LEU A 29 -1.35 -12.38 5.46
C LEU A 29 -1.53 -13.73 6.15
N ASP A 30 -1.18 -14.80 5.45
CA ASP A 30 -0.88 -16.11 6.01
C ASP A 30 0.64 -16.28 6.23
N ALA A 31 1.07 -17.45 6.70
CA ALA A 31 2.50 -17.76 6.89
C ALA A 31 3.34 -17.57 5.62
N LYS A 32 2.77 -17.92 4.44
CA LYS A 32 3.44 -17.73 3.15
C LYS A 32 3.59 -16.24 2.83
N GLY A 33 2.54 -15.46 3.09
CA GLY A 33 2.50 -14.02 2.91
C GLY A 33 3.50 -13.27 3.79
N LEU A 34 3.64 -13.67 5.06
CA LEU A 34 4.66 -13.13 5.97
C LEU A 34 6.06 -13.31 5.37
N ARG A 35 6.42 -14.54 4.96
CA ARG A 35 7.73 -14.82 4.34
C ARG A 35 7.91 -14.08 3.00
N ALA A 36 6.83 -13.98 2.21
CA ALA A 36 6.85 -13.25 0.94
C ALA A 36 7.06 -11.74 1.11
N LEU A 37 6.67 -11.14 2.24
CA LEU A 37 6.90 -9.71 2.52
C LEU A 37 8.04 -9.44 3.51
N ALA A 38 8.71 -10.48 3.99
CA ALA A 38 9.91 -10.42 4.85
C ALA A 38 11.17 -9.91 4.11
N HIS A 39 11.04 -8.85 3.29
CA HIS A 39 12.15 -8.09 2.75
C HIS A 39 11.71 -6.66 2.40
N PRO A 40 12.45 -5.59 2.79
CA PRO A 40 12.04 -4.21 2.58
C PRO A 40 11.74 -3.86 1.11
N VAL A 41 12.59 -4.33 0.18
CA VAL A 41 12.38 -4.11 -1.27
C VAL A 41 11.05 -4.70 -1.74
N ARG A 42 10.63 -5.86 -1.21
CA ARG A 42 9.36 -6.48 -1.61
C ARG A 42 8.17 -5.67 -1.11
N VAL A 43 8.23 -5.16 0.13
CA VAL A 43 7.22 -4.23 0.67
C VAL A 43 7.13 -2.95 -0.19
N GLN A 44 8.27 -2.38 -0.56
CA GLN A 44 8.33 -1.18 -1.39
C GLN A 44 7.82 -1.41 -2.82
N LEU A 45 8.18 -2.53 -3.46
CA LEU A 45 7.70 -2.88 -4.80
C LEU A 45 6.17 -2.99 -4.84
N VAL A 46 5.58 -3.71 -3.87
CA VAL A 46 4.11 -3.80 -3.74
C VAL A 46 3.51 -2.41 -3.51
N GLY A 47 4.12 -1.59 -2.64
CA GLY A 47 3.68 -0.22 -2.40
C GLY A 47 3.70 0.66 -3.65
N LEU A 48 4.78 0.61 -4.44
CA LEU A 48 4.92 1.39 -5.68
C LEU A 48 3.89 0.97 -6.73
N LEU A 49 3.67 -0.34 -6.90
CA LEU A 49 2.69 -0.86 -7.86
C LEU A 49 1.25 -0.50 -7.47
N ARG A 50 0.94 -0.45 -6.17
CA ARG A 50 -0.35 0.05 -5.67
C ARG A 50 -0.51 1.55 -5.90
N LYS A 51 0.56 2.31 -5.64
CA LYS A 51 0.58 3.77 -5.67
C LYS A 51 0.50 4.32 -7.10
N ASN A 52 1.36 3.80 -7.98
CA ASN A 52 1.62 4.34 -9.32
C ASN A 52 0.99 3.49 -10.44
N GLY A 53 0.43 2.33 -10.11
CA GLY A 53 -0.11 1.38 -11.08
C GLY A 53 0.96 0.47 -11.71
N PRO A 54 0.61 -0.22 -12.81
CA PRO A 54 1.49 -1.19 -13.47
C PRO A 54 2.83 -0.56 -13.89
N SER A 55 3.94 -1.30 -13.72
CA SER A 55 5.29 -0.84 -14.07
C SER A 55 6.22 -1.98 -14.45
N THR A 56 7.37 -1.66 -15.03
CA THR A 56 8.41 -2.63 -15.40
C THR A 56 9.45 -2.78 -14.29
N ALA A 57 10.17 -3.91 -14.27
CA ALA A 57 11.23 -4.14 -13.28
C ALA A 57 12.32 -3.06 -13.32
N THR A 58 12.69 -2.58 -14.51
CA THR A 58 13.70 -1.52 -14.70
C THR A 58 13.27 -0.21 -14.05
N ARG A 59 12.06 0.27 -14.33
CA ARG A 59 11.55 1.53 -13.74
C ARG A 59 11.42 1.45 -12.23
N LEU A 60 10.96 0.30 -11.72
CA LEU A 60 10.88 0.06 -10.28
C LEU A 60 12.27 0.02 -9.64
N ALA A 61 13.26 -0.57 -10.31
CA ALA A 61 14.63 -0.63 -9.83
C ALA A 61 15.25 0.78 -9.70
N GLU A 62 15.06 1.63 -10.71
CA GLU A 62 15.47 3.04 -10.70
C GLU A 62 14.84 3.80 -9.53
N GLN A 63 13.52 3.67 -9.33
CA GLN A 63 12.80 4.32 -8.22
C GLN A 63 13.23 3.84 -6.83
N LEU A 64 13.78 2.63 -6.74
CA LEU A 64 14.24 2.04 -5.50
C LEU A 64 15.75 2.17 -5.27
N GLY A 65 16.52 2.62 -6.27
CA GLY A 65 17.98 2.66 -6.19
C GLY A 65 18.60 1.26 -6.11
N VAL A 66 17.95 0.26 -6.72
CA VAL A 66 18.48 -1.12 -6.82
C VAL A 66 18.74 -1.47 -8.27
N ASN A 67 19.46 -2.56 -8.54
CA ASN A 67 19.64 -3.03 -9.92
C ASN A 67 18.40 -3.76 -10.44
N SER A 68 18.20 -3.75 -11.76
CA SER A 68 17.04 -4.36 -12.44
C SER A 68 16.93 -5.87 -12.23
N GLY A 69 18.06 -6.56 -12.04
CA GLY A 69 18.10 -7.99 -11.72
C GLY A 69 17.46 -8.31 -10.37
N THR A 70 17.82 -7.53 -9.34
CA THR A 70 17.25 -7.61 -7.99
C THR A 70 15.75 -7.31 -7.99
N ALA A 71 15.31 -6.25 -8.66
CA ALA A 71 13.88 -5.93 -8.78
C ALA A 71 13.12 -7.09 -9.48
N SER A 72 13.67 -7.60 -10.58
CA SER A 72 13.07 -8.73 -11.31
C SER A 72 12.96 -10.00 -10.48
N TYR A 73 14.00 -10.32 -9.69
CA TYR A 73 13.99 -11.45 -8.78
C TYR A 73 12.88 -11.33 -7.74
N HIS A 74 12.77 -10.17 -7.09
CA HIS A 74 11.75 -9.92 -6.08
C HIS A 74 10.32 -9.91 -6.66
N LEU A 75 10.11 -9.35 -7.86
CA LEU A 75 8.82 -9.38 -8.54
C LEU A 75 8.36 -10.82 -8.84
N ARG A 76 9.28 -11.70 -9.25
CA ARG A 76 8.95 -13.13 -9.44
C ARG A 76 8.55 -13.82 -8.14
N GLN A 77 9.26 -13.55 -7.04
CA GLN A 77 8.90 -14.10 -5.72
C GLN A 77 7.52 -13.63 -5.25
N LEU A 78 7.24 -12.33 -5.42
CA LEU A 78 5.95 -11.74 -5.12
C LEU A 78 4.85 -12.34 -6.00
N GLY A 79 5.14 -12.59 -7.28
CA GLY A 79 4.22 -13.24 -8.22
C GLY A 79 3.87 -14.66 -7.80
N ALA A 80 4.85 -15.48 -7.44
CA ALA A 80 4.63 -16.83 -6.90
C ALA A 80 3.83 -16.85 -5.59
N SER A 81 3.77 -15.70 -4.90
CA SER A 81 3.04 -15.52 -3.64
C SER A 81 1.73 -14.74 -3.80
N GLY A 82 1.35 -14.34 -5.01
CA GLY A 82 0.06 -13.71 -5.30
C GLY A 82 -0.05 -12.22 -4.96
N PHE A 83 1.06 -11.53 -4.66
CA PHE A 83 1.00 -10.08 -4.35
C PHE A 83 1.02 -9.18 -5.59
N VAL A 84 1.64 -9.68 -6.65
CA VAL A 84 1.75 -9.02 -7.95
C VAL A 84 1.47 -10.04 -9.04
N GLU A 85 1.07 -9.58 -10.21
CA GLU A 85 0.91 -10.41 -11.38
C GLU A 85 1.43 -9.69 -12.61
N GLU A 86 1.71 -10.44 -13.67
CA GLU A 86 2.10 -9.87 -14.95
C GLU A 86 0.89 -9.21 -15.61
N ASP A 87 1.06 -8.00 -16.09
CA ASP A 87 0.10 -7.28 -16.89
C ASP A 87 0.37 -7.58 -18.38
N THR A 88 -0.27 -8.64 -18.88
CA THR A 88 -0.08 -9.14 -20.25
C THR A 88 -0.72 -8.23 -21.31
N GLU A 89 -1.58 -7.29 -20.93
CA GLU A 89 -2.18 -6.33 -21.87
C GLU A 89 -1.20 -5.20 -22.24
N ARG A 90 -0.23 -4.89 -21.36
CA ARG A 90 0.82 -3.88 -21.59
C ARG A 90 2.16 -4.48 -22.03
N GLY A 91 2.37 -5.75 -21.74
CA GLY A 91 3.59 -6.47 -22.07
C GLY A 91 3.80 -6.61 -23.58
N ASN A 92 5.05 -6.46 -24.01
CA ASN A 92 5.50 -6.98 -25.30
C ASN A 92 6.54 -8.08 -25.05
N ALA A 93 7.01 -8.77 -26.10
CA ALA A 93 7.96 -9.87 -25.97
C ALA A 93 9.30 -9.51 -25.29
N ARG A 94 9.61 -8.21 -25.12
CA ARG A 94 10.87 -7.71 -24.56
C ARG A 94 10.73 -7.15 -23.14
N GLU A 95 9.56 -6.69 -22.73
CA GLU A 95 9.35 -6.09 -21.41
C GLU A 95 8.13 -6.66 -20.69
N ARG A 96 8.38 -7.25 -19.51
CA ARG A 96 7.33 -7.74 -18.60
C ARG A 96 6.85 -6.61 -17.71
N TRP A 97 5.54 -6.36 -17.76
CA TRP A 97 4.86 -5.40 -16.91
C TRP A 97 4.27 -6.11 -15.70
N TRP A 98 4.33 -5.49 -14.54
CA TRP A 98 3.82 -6.03 -13.30
C TRP A 98 2.78 -5.09 -12.73
N ARG A 99 1.72 -5.64 -12.13
CA ARG A 99 0.72 -4.89 -11.38
C ARG A 99 0.45 -5.56 -10.04
N SER A 100 0.03 -4.78 -9.04
CA SER A 100 -0.37 -5.37 -7.77
C SER A 100 -1.72 -6.05 -7.91
N VAL A 101 -1.89 -7.22 -7.28
CA VAL A 101 -3.16 -7.97 -7.26
C VAL A 101 -4.14 -7.36 -6.26
N HIS A 102 -3.62 -6.85 -5.13
CA HIS A 102 -4.42 -6.33 -4.01
C HIS A 102 -4.04 -4.89 -3.70
N ARG A 103 -5.01 -4.03 -3.36
CA ARG A 103 -4.75 -2.64 -2.99
C ARG A 103 -4.19 -2.47 -1.57
N LYS A 104 -4.46 -3.42 -0.67
CA LYS A 104 -4.04 -3.35 0.73
C LYS A 104 -3.51 -4.69 1.23
N THR A 105 -2.67 -4.62 2.25
CA THR A 105 -2.23 -5.78 3.05
C THR A 105 -2.71 -5.58 4.47
N ARG A 106 -3.27 -6.62 5.08
CA ARG A 106 -3.69 -6.63 6.49
C ARG A 106 -2.97 -7.75 7.22
N PHE A 107 -2.50 -7.46 8.43
CA PHE A 107 -1.93 -8.42 9.35
C PHE A 107 -2.40 -8.07 10.77
N ASP A 108 -3.30 -8.87 11.29
CA ASP A 108 -3.93 -8.72 12.60
C ASP A 108 -4.23 -10.08 13.27
N ASP A 109 -3.71 -11.16 12.70
CA ASP A 109 -3.84 -12.51 13.22
C ASP A 109 -2.74 -12.78 14.25
N MET A 110 -3.09 -12.64 15.53
CA MET A 110 -2.16 -12.88 16.64
C MET A 110 -1.85 -14.37 16.85
N GLU A 111 -2.77 -15.27 16.50
CA GLU A 111 -2.50 -16.73 16.58
C GLU A 111 -1.44 -17.13 15.54
N LEU A 112 -1.50 -16.56 14.33
CA LEU A 112 -0.46 -16.71 13.34
C LEU A 112 0.87 -16.12 13.80
N ALA A 113 0.83 -14.94 14.46
CA ALA A 113 2.03 -14.30 15.01
C ALA A 113 2.75 -15.20 16.03
N GLU A 114 1.98 -15.90 16.88
CA GLU A 114 2.51 -16.85 17.86
C GLU A 114 3.04 -18.14 17.23
N ARG A 115 2.38 -18.63 16.17
CA ARG A 115 2.80 -19.84 15.43
C ARG A 115 4.02 -19.62 14.54
N GLU A 116 4.21 -18.40 14.03
CA GLU A 116 5.26 -18.04 13.08
C GLU A 116 6.05 -16.79 13.56
N PRO A 117 6.69 -16.84 14.74
CA PRO A 117 7.26 -15.65 15.39
C PRO A 117 8.42 -15.03 14.59
N GLU A 118 9.31 -15.85 14.03
CA GLU A 118 10.45 -15.37 13.24
C GLU A 118 10.00 -14.70 11.93
N ALA A 119 9.03 -15.30 11.23
CA ALA A 119 8.49 -14.75 9.99
C ALA A 119 7.75 -13.43 10.26
N THR A 120 7.00 -13.37 11.37
CA THR A 120 6.31 -12.16 11.83
C THR A 120 7.30 -11.04 12.13
N LEU A 121 8.33 -11.30 12.94
CA LEU A 121 9.36 -10.31 13.28
C LEU A 121 10.09 -9.81 12.02
N THR A 122 10.46 -10.71 11.12
CA THR A 122 11.15 -10.34 9.87
C THR A 122 10.26 -9.49 8.96
N TYR A 123 8.96 -9.80 8.90
CA TYR A 123 7.97 -8.98 8.19
C TYR A 123 7.86 -7.58 8.82
N LEU A 124 7.69 -7.48 10.14
CA LEU A 124 7.58 -6.19 10.84
C LEU A 124 8.85 -5.34 10.67
N HIS A 125 10.04 -5.93 10.77
CA HIS A 125 11.30 -5.25 10.47
C HIS A 125 11.36 -4.75 9.01
N SER A 126 10.84 -5.53 8.07
CA SER A 126 10.81 -5.14 6.65
C SER A 126 9.87 -3.96 6.41
N VAL A 127 8.73 -3.93 7.10
CA VAL A 127 7.78 -2.80 7.06
C VAL A 127 8.42 -1.55 7.68
N ALA A 128 9.02 -1.68 8.86
CA ALA A 128 9.71 -0.57 9.53
C ALA A 128 10.83 0.02 8.66
N ALA A 129 11.69 -0.84 8.08
CA ALA A 129 12.74 -0.39 7.18
C ALA A 129 12.21 0.32 5.93
N ALA A 130 11.11 -0.17 5.35
CA ALA A 130 10.46 0.48 4.22
C ALA A 130 9.90 1.87 4.58
N TYR A 131 9.36 2.02 5.79
CA TYR A 131 8.87 3.30 6.32
C TYR A 131 10.02 4.28 6.55
N THR A 132 11.11 3.84 7.19
CA THR A 132 12.32 4.65 7.38
C THR A 132 12.84 5.19 6.06
N LEU A 133 12.93 4.36 5.02
CA LEU A 133 13.37 4.79 3.69
C LEU A 133 12.42 5.83 3.07
N ARG A 134 11.10 5.69 3.28
CA ARG A 134 10.12 6.66 2.79
C ARG A 134 10.23 8.00 3.52
N THR A 135 10.40 7.97 4.83
CA THR A 135 10.62 9.16 5.66
C THR A 135 11.92 9.86 5.25
N GLN A 136 13.02 9.14 5.11
CA GLN A 136 14.30 9.70 4.66
C GLN A 136 14.19 10.41 3.31
N ARG A 137 13.48 9.82 2.34
CA ARG A 137 13.23 10.47 1.04
C ARG A 137 12.48 11.79 1.19
N ALA A 138 11.43 11.83 2.01
CA ALA A 138 10.66 13.05 2.25
C ALA A 138 11.50 14.12 2.96
N VAL A 139 12.32 13.73 3.94
CA VAL A 139 13.23 14.63 4.66
C VAL A 139 14.31 15.20 3.74
N ASN A 140 14.89 14.38 2.86
CA ASN A 140 15.91 14.84 1.90
C ASN A 140 15.38 15.90 0.93
N GLU A 141 14.10 15.82 0.57
CA GLU A 141 13.42 16.80 -0.30
C GLU A 141 12.81 17.97 0.49
N PHE A 142 12.87 17.98 1.83
CA PHE A 142 12.10 18.93 2.63
C PHE A 142 12.37 20.40 2.28
N GLN A 143 13.62 20.76 1.99
CA GLN A 143 14.00 22.13 1.62
C GLN A 143 13.54 22.54 0.21
N THR A 144 13.24 21.57 -0.66
CA THR A 144 12.76 21.82 -2.04
C THR A 144 11.23 21.95 -2.09
N LEU A 145 10.52 21.60 -1.02
CA LEU A 145 9.06 21.68 -0.94
C LEU A 145 8.55 23.13 -0.92
N PRO A 146 7.38 23.40 -1.55
CA PRO A 146 6.66 24.67 -1.37
C PRO A 146 6.45 24.99 0.11
N ARG A 147 6.44 26.29 0.46
CA ARG A 147 6.34 26.75 1.85
C ARG A 147 5.13 26.18 2.59
N GLU A 148 3.97 26.21 1.94
CA GLU A 148 2.71 25.65 2.44
C GLU A 148 2.83 24.16 2.83
N TRP A 149 3.58 23.37 2.04
CA TRP A 149 3.83 21.97 2.35
C TRP A 149 4.85 21.77 3.47
N ARG A 150 5.83 22.66 3.61
CA ARG A 150 6.74 22.63 4.76
C ARG A 150 6.03 22.96 6.07
N GLU A 151 5.12 23.94 6.06
CA GLU A 151 4.32 24.33 7.24
C GLU A 151 3.28 23.27 7.61
N ALA A 152 2.73 22.54 6.64
CA ALA A 152 1.80 21.44 6.88
C ALA A 152 2.46 20.10 7.26
N SER A 153 3.78 19.98 7.10
CA SER A 153 4.52 18.77 7.44
C SER A 153 4.73 18.64 8.95
N ASP A 154 4.58 17.43 9.47
CA ASP A 154 4.81 17.11 10.89
C ASP A 154 5.78 15.92 11.02
N MET A 155 6.61 15.95 12.05
CA MET A 155 7.51 14.85 12.43
C MET A 155 7.67 14.81 13.95
N SER A 156 6.55 15.01 14.68
CA SER A 156 6.52 15.10 16.14
C SER A 156 6.60 13.72 16.82
N ASP A 157 7.21 13.67 18.00
CA ASP A 157 7.26 12.54 18.91
C ASP A 157 6.53 12.84 20.23
N TRP A 158 5.41 12.14 20.47
CA TRP A 158 4.59 12.33 21.67
C TRP A 158 4.90 11.23 22.69
N ALA A 159 5.51 11.60 23.82
CA ALA A 159 5.74 10.69 24.94
C ALA A 159 4.48 10.58 25.81
N LEU A 160 3.69 9.52 25.62
CA LEU A 160 2.44 9.26 26.34
C LEU A 160 2.59 8.10 27.32
N ARG A 161 1.93 8.20 28.50
CA ARG A 161 1.77 7.09 29.44
C ARG A 161 0.35 6.56 29.31
N LEU A 162 0.18 5.40 28.70
CA LEU A 162 -1.13 4.80 28.41
C LEU A 162 -1.15 3.33 28.79
N THR A 163 -2.32 2.87 29.23
CA THR A 163 -2.65 1.43 29.32
C THR A 163 -2.86 0.83 27.92
N PRO A 164 -2.88 -0.52 27.79
CA PRO A 164 -3.25 -1.17 26.53
C PRO A 164 -4.65 -0.78 26.03
N GLU A 165 -5.61 -0.61 26.93
CA GLU A 165 -6.97 -0.14 26.63
C GLU A 165 -6.96 1.27 26.06
N GLU A 166 -6.27 2.19 26.72
CA GLU A 166 -6.14 3.58 26.25
C GLU A 166 -5.38 3.66 24.93
N SER A 167 -4.36 2.83 24.72
CA SER A 167 -3.62 2.73 23.46
C SER A 167 -4.52 2.27 22.31
N ARG A 168 -5.41 1.31 22.56
CA ARG A 168 -6.43 0.87 21.59
C ARG A 168 -7.47 1.96 21.32
N SER A 169 -7.91 2.70 22.34
CA SER A 169 -8.83 3.84 22.17
C SER A 169 -8.19 4.92 21.29
N LEU A 170 -6.96 5.32 21.61
CA LEU A 170 -6.20 6.30 20.82
C LEU A 170 -6.06 5.85 19.36
N TYR A 171 -5.73 4.58 19.12
CA TYR A 171 -5.68 4.04 17.76
C TYR A 171 -7.02 4.16 17.03
N ALA A 172 -8.13 3.79 17.67
CA ALA A 172 -9.46 3.84 17.08
C ALA A 172 -9.89 5.28 16.76
N GLU A 173 -9.59 6.22 17.65
CA GLU A 173 -9.86 7.65 17.46
C GLU A 173 -9.04 8.21 16.30
N LEU A 174 -7.74 7.92 16.23
CA LEU A 174 -6.88 8.30 15.10
C LEU A 174 -7.37 7.68 13.79
N ALA A 175 -7.71 6.39 13.78
CA ALA A 175 -8.23 5.72 12.60
C ALA A 175 -9.55 6.35 12.12
N SER A 176 -10.42 6.75 13.04
CA SER A 176 -11.65 7.50 12.75
C SER A 176 -11.33 8.87 12.13
N VAL A 177 -10.41 9.62 12.73
CA VAL A 177 -9.96 10.93 12.21
C VAL A 177 -9.44 10.78 10.78
N ILE A 178 -8.51 9.84 10.55
CA ILE A 178 -7.91 9.54 9.24
C ILE A 178 -8.98 9.12 8.24
N GLY A 179 -9.95 8.31 8.68
CA GLY A 179 -11.05 7.82 7.86
C GLY A 179 -11.95 8.92 7.27
N ARG A 180 -11.94 10.12 7.84
CA ARG A 180 -12.70 11.29 7.32
C ARG A 180 -12.03 11.96 6.11
N TYR A 181 -10.74 11.71 5.88
CA TYR A 181 -10.00 12.35 4.78
C TYR A 181 -10.04 11.50 3.50
N ARG A 182 -9.94 12.18 2.36
CA ARG A 182 -9.93 11.52 1.05
C ARG A 182 -8.77 10.52 0.96
N ARG A 183 -9.08 9.29 0.53
CA ARG A 183 -8.05 8.30 0.21
C ARG A 183 -7.48 8.56 -1.17
N ASP A 184 -6.17 8.49 -1.25
CA ASP A 184 -5.46 8.39 -2.52
C ASP A 184 -5.76 7.02 -3.16
N ALA A 185 -6.52 7.04 -4.25
CA ALA A 185 -6.88 5.87 -5.04
C ALA A 185 -6.83 6.22 -6.53
N PRO A 186 -6.49 5.26 -7.41
CA PRO A 186 -6.53 5.48 -8.85
C PRO A 186 -7.89 6.00 -9.30
N GLY A 187 -7.90 7.16 -9.96
CA GLY A 187 -9.11 7.82 -10.46
C GLY A 187 -9.94 8.57 -9.41
N ALA A 188 -9.43 8.76 -8.19
CA ALA A 188 -10.11 9.60 -7.20
C ALA A 188 -9.98 11.09 -7.55
N ASP A 189 -11.12 11.79 -7.63
CA ASP A 189 -11.13 13.24 -7.80
C ASP A 189 -10.49 13.95 -6.61
N ALA A 190 -9.62 14.92 -6.89
CA ALA A 190 -9.01 15.79 -5.89
C ALA A 190 -9.09 17.25 -6.35
N PRO A 191 -9.28 18.21 -5.42
CA PRO A 191 -9.30 19.63 -5.75
C PRO A 191 -7.90 20.07 -6.16
N ASP A 192 -7.85 21.19 -6.87
CA ASP A 192 -6.60 21.82 -7.27
C ASP A 192 -5.70 22.08 -6.06
N GLY A 193 -4.40 21.79 -6.21
CA GLY A 193 -3.40 21.92 -5.16
C GLY A 193 -3.33 20.76 -4.17
N ALA A 194 -4.19 19.75 -4.26
CA ALA A 194 -4.08 18.55 -3.42
C ALA A 194 -2.86 17.70 -3.82
N GLU A 195 -1.91 17.55 -2.90
CA GLU A 195 -0.78 16.63 -3.08
C GLU A 195 -1.00 15.30 -2.38
N ARG A 196 -0.21 14.31 -2.80
CA ARG A 196 -0.21 12.99 -2.17
C ARG A 196 0.60 13.02 -0.87
N VAL A 197 -0.10 12.97 0.25
CA VAL A 197 0.49 12.90 1.58
C VAL A 197 0.62 11.46 2.05
N THR A 198 1.70 11.17 2.78
CA THR A 198 1.87 9.91 3.49
C THR A 198 1.66 10.14 4.98
N LEU A 199 0.76 9.36 5.58
CA LEU A 199 0.67 9.26 7.03
C LEU A 199 1.14 7.86 7.47
N ILE A 200 2.15 7.81 8.32
CA ILE A 200 2.63 6.59 8.98
C ILE A 200 2.40 6.80 10.47
N THR A 201 1.61 5.94 11.09
CA THR A 201 1.33 5.97 12.53
C THR A 201 1.91 4.71 13.17
N GLN A 202 2.58 4.88 14.30
CA GLN A 202 3.15 3.79 15.09
C GLN A 202 2.77 4.04 16.56
N ILE A 203 2.15 3.04 17.19
CA ILE A 203 1.88 3.04 18.63
C ILE A 203 2.59 1.80 19.17
N LEU A 204 3.76 2.03 19.74
CA LEU A 204 4.66 0.99 20.24
C LEU A 204 5.09 1.38 21.65
N PRO A 205 5.30 0.41 22.56
CA PRO A 205 5.87 0.71 23.85
C PRO A 205 7.27 1.30 23.66
N GLU A 206 7.57 2.37 24.39
CA GLU A 206 8.94 2.81 24.58
C GLU A 206 9.64 1.77 25.47
N LEU A 207 10.71 1.17 24.94
CA LEU A 207 11.55 0.28 25.71
C LEU A 207 12.66 1.14 26.32
N ASP A 208 12.75 1.18 27.65
CA ASP A 208 13.90 1.76 28.31
C ASP A 208 15.18 1.15 27.72
N GLY A 209 16.16 2.00 27.37
CA GLY A 209 17.46 1.56 26.83
C GLY A 209 18.10 0.46 27.69
N PRO A 210 19.02 -0.35 27.14
CA PRO A 210 19.31 -1.72 27.58
C PRO A 210 19.23 -1.86 29.10
N GLY A 211 18.10 -2.40 29.57
CA GLY A 211 17.81 -2.56 30.98
C GLY A 211 18.98 -3.29 31.65
N ARG A 212 19.44 -2.72 32.76
CA ARG A 212 20.27 -3.44 33.74
C ARG A 212 19.57 -4.77 33.99
N ARG A 213 20.25 -5.87 33.62
CA ARG A 213 19.91 -7.19 34.17
C ARG A 213 20.16 -7.09 35.67
N GLU A 214 19.11 -7.19 36.47
CA GLU A 214 19.24 -7.62 37.87
C GLU A 214 19.50 -9.14 37.90
#